data_AF-A0A7J2R988-F1
#
_entry.id   AF-A0A7J2R988-F1
#
_cell.length_a   1.000
_cell.length_b   1.000
_cell.length_c   1.000
_cell.angle_alpha   90.00
_cell.angle_beta   90.00
_cell.angle_gamma   90.00
#
_symmetry.space_group_name_H-M   'P 1'
#
loop_
_entity.id
_entity.type
_entity.pdbx_description
1 polymer ?
#
loop_
_entity_poly.entity_id
_entity_poly.type
_entity_poly.pdbx_seq_one_letter_code
_entity_poly.pdbx_strand_id
1 'polypeptide(L)' 'MEVLIKTDKKIEISKEDFEDYERVRSEGLTNMFFISQVVELSNNLDKDKCIAIMENYKKLNLEFPEVRKS' A
#
# COMPACT_ATOMS: atom_id res chain seq x y z
N MET A 1 -25.98 -13.66 -19.52
CA MET A 1 -24.70 -13.02 -19.86
C MET A 1 -23.99 -12.84 -18.53
N GLU A 2 -23.13 -13.78 -18.16
CA GLU A 2 -22.38 -13.71 -16.91
C GLU A 2 -21.01 -13.09 -17.19
N VAL A 3 -20.72 -11.99 -16.50
CA VAL A 3 -19.35 -11.54 -16.26
C VAL A 3 -19.28 -11.15 -14.79
N LEU A 4 -18.92 -12.10 -13.94
CA LEU A 4 -18.34 -11.84 -12.62
C LEU A 4 -16.85 -12.15 -12.72
N ILE A 5 -16.01 -11.12 -12.74
CA ILE A 5 -14.61 -11.27 -12.36
C ILE A 5 -14.41 -10.40 -11.13
N LYS A 6 -14.74 -10.96 -9.96
CA LYS A 6 -14.26 -10.47 -8.67
C LYS A 6 -13.02 -11.29 -8.34
N THR A 7 -11.84 -10.72 -8.57
CA THR A 7 -10.62 -11.30 -8.02
C THR A 7 -10.54 -10.92 -6.55
N ASP A 8 -11.23 -11.70 -5.70
CA ASP A 8 -11.13 -11.66 -4.23
C ASP A 8 -9.78 -12.22 -3.75
N LYS A 9 -8.66 -11.74 -4.32
CA LYS A 9 -7.35 -12.03 -3.74
C LYS A 9 -7.18 -11.08 -2.58
N LYS A 10 -7.53 -11.55 -1.38
CA LYS A 10 -7.30 -10.82 -0.13
C LYS A 10 -5.78 -10.76 0.11
N ILE A 11 -5.14 -9.75 -0.44
CA ILE A 11 -3.70 -9.54 -0.27
C ILE A 11 -3.47 -9.15 1.18
N GLU A 12 -2.68 -9.96 1.87
CA GLU A 12 -2.24 -9.66 3.23
C GLU A 12 -1.10 -8.65 3.16
N ILE A 13 -1.22 -7.59 3.96
CA ILE A 13 -0.22 -6.54 4.09
C ILE A 13 0.50 -6.76 5.42
N SER A 14 1.81 -6.97 5.36
CA SER A 14 2.64 -7.04 6.55
C SER A 14 2.94 -5.64 7.10
N LYS A 15 3.45 -5.58 8.32
CA LYS A 15 3.94 -4.32 8.90
C LYS A 15 5.08 -3.71 8.06
N GLU A 16 6.01 -4.52 7.58
CA GLU A 16 7.14 -4.08 6.76
C GLU A 16 6.69 -3.47 5.42
N ASP A 17 5.64 -4.04 4.80
CA ASP A 17 5.04 -3.47 3.59
C ASP A 17 4.49 -2.07 3.87
N PHE A 18 3.77 -1.91 5.00
CA PHE A 18 3.19 -0.62 5.37
C PHE A 18 4.26 0.41 5.78
N GLU A 19 5.34 -0.03 6.44
CA GLU A 19 6.50 0.81 6.76
C GLU A 19 7.20 1.33 5.50
N ASP A 20 7.42 0.47 4.52
CA ASP A 20 8.06 0.87 3.27
C ASP A 20 7.17 1.82 2.45
N TYR A 21 5.85 1.57 2.44
CA TYR A 21 4.88 2.51 1.85
C TYR A 21 4.90 3.88 2.54
N GLU A 22 4.87 3.91 3.87
CA GLU A 22 4.91 5.16 4.63
C GLU A 22 6.24 5.89 4.52
N ARG A 23 7.35 5.15 4.39
CA ARG A 23 8.67 5.72 4.09
C ARG A 23 8.61 6.49 2.77
N VAL A 24 8.17 5.86 1.68
CA VAL A 24 8.03 6.52 0.37
C VAL A 24 7.10 7.73 0.46
N ARG A 25 5.96 7.62 1.16
CA ARG A 25 5.04 8.75 1.39
C ARG A 25 5.71 9.92 2.12
N SER A 26 6.51 9.62 3.14
CA SER A 26 7.16 10.64 3.97
C SER A 26 8.28 11.39 3.25
N GLU A 27 8.95 10.75 2.29
CA GLU A 27 10.02 11.37 1.48
C GLU A 27 9.49 12.42 0.50
N GLY A 28 8.22 12.31 0.10
CA GLY A 28 7.57 13.30 -0.78
C GLY A 28 8.12 13.35 -2.22
N LEU A 29 8.90 12.34 -2.63
CA LEU A 29 9.52 12.26 -3.96
C LEU A 29 8.51 11.95 -5.08
N THR A 30 7.42 11.27 -4.75
CA THR A 30 6.34 10.94 -5.69
C THR A 30 4.97 11.15 -5.06
N ASN A 31 3.95 11.24 -5.91
CA ASN A 31 2.56 11.17 -5.49
C ASN A 31 2.17 9.71 -5.27
N MET A 32 1.55 9.38 -4.14
CA MET A 32 1.18 7.99 -3.82
C MET A 32 0.17 7.35 -4.79
N PHE A 33 -0.53 8.15 -5.60
CA PHE A 33 -1.38 7.64 -6.68
C PHE A 33 -0.59 7.21 -7.93
N PHE A 34 0.68 7.60 -8.06
CA PHE A 34 1.58 7.12 -9.13
C PHE A 34 2.22 5.79 -8.72
N ILE A 35 1.40 4.74 -8.70
CA ILE A 35 1.76 3.41 -8.19
C ILE A 35 3.06 2.87 -8.80
N SER A 36 3.29 3.10 -10.10
CA SER A 36 4.54 2.65 -10.75
C SER A 36 5.79 3.25 -10.11
N GLN A 37 5.74 4.52 -9.72
CA GLN A 37 6.84 5.19 -9.03
C GLN A 37 6.93 4.76 -7.57
N VAL A 38 5.80 4.53 -6.90
CA VAL A 38 5.81 4.01 -5.52
C VAL A 38 6.48 2.63 -5.47
N VAL A 39 6.15 1.74 -6.41
CA VAL A 39 6.77 0.42 -6.53
C VAL A 39 8.27 0.55 -6.81
N GLU A 40 8.69 1.42 -7.73
CA GLU A 40 10.10 1.66 -8.05
C GLU A 40 10.91 2.20 -6.87
N LEU A 41 10.30 3.06 -6.03
CA LEU A 41 10.95 3.65 -4.85
C LEU A 41 10.88 2.76 -3.61
N SER A 42 10.05 1.72 -3.64
CA SER A 42 9.90 0.75 -2.55
C SER A 42 10.87 -0.41 -2.69
N ASN A 43 11.12 -1.09 -1.58
CA ASN A 43 11.89 -2.33 -1.51
C ASN A 43 11.00 -3.57 -1.61
N ASN A 44 9.77 -3.52 -1.07
CA ASN A 44 8.94 -4.71 -0.85
C ASN A 44 7.52 -4.64 -1.46
N LEU A 45 7.19 -3.56 -2.18
CA LEU A 45 5.85 -3.36 -2.72
C LEU A 45 5.76 -3.78 -4.19
N ASP A 46 4.63 -4.38 -4.53
CA ASP A 46 4.16 -4.49 -5.89
C ASP A 46 2.88 -3.66 -6.06
N LYS A 47 2.36 -3.63 -7.29
CA LYS A 47 1.17 -2.86 -7.63
C LYS A 47 -0.02 -3.23 -6.74
N ASP A 48 -0.22 -4.53 -6.51
CA ASP A 48 -1.41 -5.00 -5.83
C ASP A 48 -1.32 -4.75 -4.31
N LYS A 49 -0.12 -4.86 -3.72
CA LYS A 49 0.15 -4.41 -2.34
C LYS A 49 -0.09 -2.92 -2.18
N CYS A 50 0.38 -2.08 -3.11
CA CYS A 50 0.11 -0.64 -3.09
C CYS A 50 -1.40 -0.35 -3.09
N ILE A 51 -2.16 -1.04 -3.95
CA ILE A 51 -3.63 -0.89 -4.00
C ILE A 51 -4.28 -1.34 -2.70
N ALA A 52 -3.91 -2.53 -2.20
CA ALA A 52 -4.44 -3.05 -0.94
C ALA A 52 -4.14 -2.14 0.25
N ILE A 53 -2.95 -1.52 0.29
CA ILE A 53 -2.58 -0.51 1.29
C ILE A 53 -3.46 0.72 1.15
N MET A 54 -3.65 1.27 -0.06
CA MET A 54 -4.50 2.44 -0.29
C MET A 54 -5.96 2.19 0.13
N GLU A 55 -6.52 1.02 -0.18
CA GLU A 55 -7.89 0.65 0.18
C GLU A 55 -8.08 0.44 1.69
N ASN A 56 -7.06 -0.09 2.37
CA ASN A 56 -7.11 -0.42 3.80
C ASN A 56 -6.34 0.57 4.68
N TYR A 57 -5.94 1.72 4.13
CA TYR A 57 -4.96 2.62 4.73
C TYR A 57 -5.33 3.05 6.16
N LYS A 58 -6.60 3.39 6.40
CA LYS A 58 -7.09 3.75 7.74
C LYS A 58 -6.99 2.59 8.73
N LYS A 59 -7.30 1.37 8.28
CA LYS A 59 -7.22 0.17 9.10
C LYS A 59 -5.76 -0.13 9.46
N LEU A 60 -4.86 -0.08 8.48
CA LEU A 60 -3.43 -0.29 8.70
C LEU A 60 -2.82 0.74 9.66
N ASN A 61 -3.26 2.01 9.61
CA ASN A 61 -2.84 3.01 10.60
C ASN A 61 -3.34 2.72 12.03
N LEU A 62 -4.50 2.08 12.19
CA LEU A 62 -4.99 1.67 13.50
C LEU A 62 -4.28 0.42 14.01
N GLU A 63 -3.91 -0.48 13.10
CA GLU A 63 -3.22 -1.73 13.39
C GLU A 63 -1.73 -1.50 13.69
N PHE A 64 -1.09 -0.56 12.99
CA PHE A 64 0.31 -0.19 13.11
C PHE A 64 0.49 1.32 13.36
N PRO A 65 0.00 1.87 14.49
CA PRO A 65 0.00 3.30 14.77
C PRO A 65 1.40 3.92 14.87
N GLU A 66 2.44 3.12 15.13
CA GLU A 66 3.83 3.55 15.21
C GLU A 66 4.49 3.81 13.85
N VAL A 67 3.90 3.30 12.77
CA VAL A 67 4.48 3.37 11.42
C VAL A 67 4.32 4.76 10.82
N ARG A 68 3.13 5.37 10.99
CA ARG A 68 2.87 6.73 10.55
C ARG A 68 3.33 7.73 11.62
N LYS A 69 4.58 8.19 11.50
CA LYS A 69 5.09 9.29 12.33
C LYS A 69 4.55 10.63 11.80
N SER A 70 4.05 11.45 12.73
CA SER A 70 3.44 12.77 12.46
C SER A 70 4.49 13.81 12.11
#